data_AF-A0A1G2CKY1-F1
#
_entry.id   AF-A0A1G2CKY1-F1
#
_cell.length_a   1.000
_cell.length_b   1.000
_cell.length_c   1.000
_cell.angle_alpha   90.00
_cell.angle_beta   90.00
_cell.angle_gamma   90.00
#
_symmetry.space_group_name_H-M   'P 1'
#
loop_
_entity.id
_entity.type
_entity.pdbx_description
1 polymer ?
#
loop_
_entity_poly.entity_id
_entity_poly.type
_entity_poly.pdbx_seq_one_letter_code
_entity_poly.pdbx_strand_id
1 'polypeptide(L)'
;MAVGFFGSPESGNATTWARYHHAGCGSMSLQTGDQSSVFWGYVDGVDGGGIDVYYGETLTVLNGQTVVWSPGYSLGIYGTIVILGTGQLKQTYIWIQDGDGDGYSCSGCAYYAYAGDSYPGGSYVRRCNLSHWMEEDDCDDTWYEQPWCDPG
;
A
#
# COMPACT_ATOMS: atom_id res chain seq x y z
N MET A 1 36.64 0.71 -10.92
CA MET A 1 35.86 -0.49 -10.58
C MET A 1 34.86 -0.09 -9.51
N ALA A 2 33.63 0.22 -9.91
CA ALA A 2 32.54 0.45 -8.97
C ALA A 2 31.91 -0.92 -8.68
N VAL A 3 31.86 -1.28 -7.41
CA VAL A 3 31.22 -2.50 -6.90
C VAL A 3 29.74 -2.18 -6.76
N GLY A 4 28.87 -2.99 -7.36
CA GLY A 4 27.44 -2.76 -7.41
C GLY A 4 26.80 -2.80 -6.01
N PHE A 5 25.97 -1.79 -5.73
CA PHE A 5 24.96 -1.87 -4.69
C PHE A 5 23.65 -2.33 -5.34
N PHE A 6 23.33 -3.62 -5.20
CA PHE A 6 21.94 -4.07 -5.26
C PHE A 6 21.30 -3.66 -3.93
N GLY A 7 20.81 -2.42 -3.87
CA GLY A 7 19.99 -1.95 -2.77
C GLY A 7 18.53 -2.32 -3.04
N SER A 8 17.91 -3.04 -2.12
CA SER A 8 16.47 -3.22 -2.04
C SER A 8 15.76 -1.87 -2.28
N PRO A 9 14.73 -1.81 -3.16
CA PRO A 9 14.18 -0.53 -3.63
C PRO A 9 13.38 0.28 -2.59
N GLU A 10 13.26 -0.17 -1.34
CA GLU A 10 12.20 0.32 -0.44
C GLU A 10 12.67 1.12 0.79
N SER A 11 13.89 1.67 0.76
CA SER A 11 14.38 2.56 1.83
C SER A 11 14.22 4.05 1.52
N GLY A 12 13.19 4.41 0.76
CA GLY A 12 12.86 5.80 0.40
C GLY A 12 12.10 6.55 1.49
N ASN A 13 12.41 7.83 1.69
CA ASN A 13 11.76 8.75 2.62
C ASN A 13 10.23 8.84 2.39
N ALA A 14 9.41 8.91 3.46
CA ALA A 14 7.93 8.89 3.49
C ALA A 14 7.24 9.92 2.55
N THR A 15 7.98 10.94 2.09
CA THR A 15 7.54 12.05 1.23
C THR A 15 7.11 11.68 -0.20
N THR A 16 7.61 10.57 -0.77
CA THR A 16 7.19 10.11 -2.12
C THR A 16 6.05 9.10 -2.09
N TRP A 17 5.69 8.57 -0.92
CA TRP A 17 4.75 7.45 -0.80
C TRP A 17 3.30 7.88 -1.03
N ALA A 18 2.88 9.02 -0.47
CA ALA A 18 1.47 9.41 -0.45
C ALA A 18 0.95 10.09 -1.75
N ARG A 19 1.80 10.32 -2.76
CA ARG A 19 1.39 10.95 -4.04
C ARG A 19 1.23 10.00 -5.21
N TYR A 20 1.86 8.82 -5.18
CA TYR A 20 1.82 7.86 -6.28
C TYR A 20 1.78 6.38 -5.84
N HIS A 21 1.76 6.06 -4.54
CA HIS A 21 1.78 4.68 -4.06
C HIS A 21 0.61 4.40 -3.10
N HIS A 22 -0.40 3.68 -3.57
CA HIS A 22 -1.46 3.09 -2.74
C HIS A 22 -0.84 1.93 -1.93
N ALA A 23 -1.09 1.91 -0.61
CA ALA A 23 -0.62 0.94 0.37
C ALA A 23 0.91 0.77 0.40
N GLY A 24 1.62 1.34 1.37
CA GLY A 24 3.08 1.16 1.51
C GLY A 24 3.50 -0.21 2.06
N CYS A 25 4.78 -0.56 1.88
CA CYS A 25 5.43 -1.62 2.67
C CYS A 25 6.36 -0.99 3.71
N GLY A 26 6.39 -1.54 4.93
CA GLY A 26 7.16 -1.02 6.06
C GLY A 26 6.41 0.04 6.86
N SER A 27 7.12 0.78 7.71
CA SER A 27 6.50 1.81 8.57
C SER A 27 6.42 3.17 7.87
N MET A 28 5.38 3.94 8.20
CA MET A 28 5.15 5.29 7.69
C MET A 28 5.14 6.33 8.82
N SER A 29 5.64 7.51 8.52
CA SER A 29 5.54 8.69 9.38
C SER A 29 4.98 9.86 8.57
N LEU A 30 3.90 10.50 9.03
CA LEU A 30 3.40 11.78 8.51
C LEU A 30 4.02 12.91 9.34
N GLN A 31 4.85 13.75 8.71
CA GLN A 31 5.55 14.87 9.33
C GLN A 31 5.32 16.19 8.59
N THR A 32 5.53 17.32 9.30
CA THR A 32 5.46 18.67 8.73
C THR A 32 6.40 18.84 7.53
N GLY A 33 5.80 19.02 6.35
CA GLY A 33 6.50 19.07 5.06
C GLY A 33 6.04 18.00 4.07
N ASP A 34 5.33 16.98 4.54
CA ASP A 34 4.77 15.91 3.72
C ASP A 34 3.48 16.37 3.05
N GLN A 35 3.52 16.61 1.74
CA GLN A 35 2.30 16.82 0.97
C GLN A 35 1.65 15.48 0.61
N SER A 36 0.98 14.88 1.58
CA SER A 36 -0.33 14.24 1.44
C SER A 36 -0.61 13.39 2.68
N SER A 37 -1.62 13.79 3.43
CA SER A 37 -2.19 13.03 4.55
C SER A 37 -3.47 12.29 4.16
N VAL A 38 -3.67 12.14 2.86
CA VAL A 38 -4.84 11.52 2.25
C VAL A 38 -4.35 10.28 1.51
N PHE A 39 -4.77 9.14 2.03
CA PHE A 39 -4.67 7.87 1.35
C PHE A 39 -5.66 7.85 0.17
N TRP A 40 -5.32 7.14 -0.90
CA TRP A 40 -6.22 6.96 -2.05
C TRP A 40 -6.94 5.61 -1.94
N GLY A 41 -7.89 5.30 -2.84
CA GLY A 41 -8.63 4.03 -2.88
C GLY A 41 -9.40 3.60 -1.60
N TYR A 42 -9.94 2.38 -1.61
CA TYR A 42 -10.81 1.86 -0.54
C TYR A 42 -10.05 1.19 0.60
N VAL A 43 -8.88 0.61 0.34
CA VAL A 43 -7.98 0.01 1.35
C VAL A 43 -6.57 0.54 1.12
N ASP A 44 -6.01 1.22 2.11
CA ASP A 44 -4.68 1.84 2.02
C ASP A 44 -3.97 1.76 3.38
N GLY A 45 -2.81 2.39 3.53
CA GLY A 45 -2.02 2.39 4.76
C GLY A 45 -0.67 1.73 4.55
N VAL A 46 -0.27 0.87 5.47
CA VAL A 46 1.00 0.15 5.41
C VAL A 46 0.83 -1.34 5.72
N ASP A 47 1.54 -2.16 4.96
CA ASP A 47 1.77 -3.57 5.24
C ASP A 47 3.18 -3.74 5.82
N GLY A 48 3.41 -4.67 6.76
CA GLY A 48 4.71 -4.90 7.39
C GLY A 48 5.23 -3.80 8.32
N GLY A 49 4.40 -2.81 8.70
CA GLY A 49 4.82 -1.73 9.60
C GLY A 49 3.70 -1.00 10.33
N GLY A 50 4.08 0.06 11.04
CA GLY A 50 3.21 0.97 11.78
C GLY A 50 3.07 2.34 11.13
N ILE A 51 2.19 3.17 11.68
CA ILE A 51 1.95 4.54 11.20
C ILE A 51 2.14 5.50 12.37
N ASP A 52 2.97 6.52 12.20
CA ASP A 52 3.09 7.65 13.13
C ASP A 52 2.59 8.95 12.48
N VAL A 53 1.67 9.67 13.12
CA VAL A 53 1.17 10.98 12.69
C VAL A 53 1.69 12.03 13.64
N TYR A 54 2.64 12.86 13.20
CA TYR A 54 3.31 13.84 14.04
C TYR A 54 2.51 15.15 14.19
N TYR A 55 2.94 15.99 15.12
CA TYR A 55 2.35 17.30 15.39
C TYR A 55 2.28 18.15 14.12
N GLY A 56 1.18 18.90 13.95
CA GLY A 56 0.94 19.74 12.78
C GLY A 56 0.32 18.98 11.60
N GLU A 57 0.34 17.65 11.62
CA GLU A 57 -0.25 16.82 10.58
C GLU A 57 -1.66 16.34 10.93
N THR A 58 -2.45 16.04 9.89
CA THR A 58 -3.80 15.50 10.02
C THR A 58 -3.99 14.29 9.12
N LEU A 59 -4.00 13.08 9.68
CA LEU A 59 -4.41 11.89 8.94
C LEU A 59 -5.91 11.99 8.61
N THR A 60 -6.24 12.02 7.33
CA THR A 60 -7.64 12.06 6.87
C THR A 60 -8.03 10.71 6.28
N VAL A 61 -8.95 10.01 6.94
CA VAL A 61 -9.58 8.78 6.45
C VAL A 61 -10.87 9.14 5.74
N LEU A 62 -10.94 8.87 4.44
CA LEU A 62 -12.08 9.21 3.60
C LEU A 62 -13.29 8.29 3.86
N ASN A 63 -14.47 8.73 3.42
CA ASN A 63 -15.69 7.93 3.51
C ASN A 63 -15.54 6.59 2.74
N GLY A 64 -15.77 5.47 3.43
CA GLY A 64 -15.62 4.13 2.87
C GLY A 64 -14.18 3.63 2.78
N GLN A 65 -13.19 4.42 3.21
CA GLN A 65 -11.79 4.03 3.20
C GLN A 65 -11.42 3.25 4.45
N THR A 66 -10.54 2.26 4.28
CA THR A 66 -9.90 1.51 5.37
C THR A 66 -8.41 1.81 5.35
N VAL A 67 -7.91 2.46 6.39
CA VAL A 67 -6.46 2.65 6.57
C VAL A 67 -5.92 1.58 7.50
N VAL A 68 -4.91 0.86 7.02
CA VAL A 68 -4.37 -0.34 7.63
C VAL A 68 -2.95 -0.11 8.17
N TRP A 69 -2.64 -0.76 9.29
CA TRP A 69 -1.27 -1.00 9.75
C TRP A 69 -1.16 -2.45 10.22
N SER A 70 0.04 -3.01 10.23
CA SER A 70 0.21 -4.44 10.50
C SER A 70 0.09 -4.82 11.99
N PRO A 71 -0.48 -5.99 12.29
CA PRO A 71 -0.34 -6.66 13.58
C PRO A 71 1.10 -6.67 14.08
N GLY A 72 1.27 -6.39 15.38
CA GLY A 72 2.59 -6.27 16.02
C GLY A 72 3.22 -4.87 15.94
N TYR A 73 2.61 -3.95 15.17
CA TYR A 73 3.00 -2.55 15.09
C TYR A 73 1.93 -1.62 15.66
N SER A 74 2.24 -0.32 15.77
CA SER A 74 1.35 0.68 16.36
C SER A 74 0.89 1.72 15.34
N LEU A 75 -0.28 2.28 15.61
CA LEU A 75 -0.72 3.58 15.08
C LEU A 75 -0.47 4.64 16.16
N GLY A 76 0.59 5.44 16.02
CA GLY A 76 0.92 6.56 16.89
C GLY A 76 0.29 7.85 16.38
N ILE A 77 -0.57 8.50 17.18
CA ILE A 77 -1.16 9.80 16.82
C ILE A 77 -0.67 10.87 17.80
N TYR A 78 0.22 11.73 17.32
CA TYR A 78 0.70 12.93 18.01
C TYR A 78 0.13 14.22 17.38
N GLY A 79 -0.34 14.13 16.13
CA GLY A 79 -1.09 15.16 15.42
C GLY A 79 -2.61 14.98 15.55
N THR A 80 -3.31 15.21 14.44
CA THR A 80 -4.77 15.08 14.37
C THR A 80 -5.18 13.90 13.50
N ILE A 81 -6.37 13.36 13.76
CA ILE A 81 -7.04 12.42 12.87
C ILE A 81 -8.45 12.92 12.54
N VAL A 82 -8.82 12.78 11.28
CA VAL A 82 -10.18 13.02 10.76
C VAL A 82 -10.67 11.74 10.10
N ILE A 83 -11.82 11.23 10.54
CA ILE A 83 -12.48 10.08 9.92
C ILE A 83 -13.82 10.55 9.36
N LEU A 84 -14.00 10.44 8.05
CA LEU A 84 -15.20 10.87 7.35
C LEU A 84 -16.13 9.68 7.10
N GLY A 85 -17.42 9.86 7.35
CA GLY A 85 -18.46 8.87 7.02
C GLY A 85 -18.19 7.48 7.61
N THR A 86 -18.14 6.45 6.76
CA THR A 86 -17.85 5.06 7.13
C THR A 86 -16.37 4.70 7.02
N GLY A 87 -15.47 5.69 6.96
CA GLY A 87 -14.04 5.47 7.01
C GLY A 87 -13.63 4.74 8.30
N GLN A 88 -12.58 3.93 8.22
CA GLN A 88 -12.13 3.12 9.35
C GLN A 88 -10.60 2.96 9.40
N LEU A 89 -10.12 2.76 10.62
CA LEU A 89 -8.75 2.38 10.95
C LEU A 89 -8.75 0.90 11.34
N LYS A 90 -7.85 0.09 10.78
CA LYS A 90 -7.81 -1.34 11.07
C LYS A 90 -6.39 -1.87 11.22
N GLN A 91 -6.09 -2.47 12.37
CA GLN A 91 -4.86 -3.24 12.52
C GLN A 91 -5.04 -4.59 11.84
N THR A 92 -4.49 -4.75 10.64
CA THR A 92 -4.63 -5.96 9.83
C THR A 92 -3.58 -5.99 8.72
N TYR A 93 -3.71 -6.89 7.76
CA TYR A 93 -2.81 -6.97 6.62
C TYR A 93 -3.48 -6.47 5.34
N ILE A 94 -2.66 -5.96 4.43
CA ILE A 94 -3.09 -5.58 3.08
C ILE A 94 -2.73 -6.72 2.13
N TRP A 95 -3.75 -7.20 1.42
CA TRP A 95 -3.63 -8.22 0.40
C TRP A 95 -3.93 -7.61 -0.95
N ILE A 96 -3.05 -7.85 -1.91
CA ILE A 96 -3.18 -7.41 -3.29
C ILE A 96 -3.18 -8.67 -4.16
N GLN A 97 -3.90 -8.61 -5.27
CA GLN A 97 -3.96 -9.71 -6.20
C GLN A 97 -2.70 -9.77 -7.09
N ASP A 98 -2.15 -10.97 -7.18
CA ASP A 98 -0.96 -11.45 -7.88
C ASP A 98 -1.36 -12.82 -8.45
N GLY A 99 -1.97 -12.75 -9.63
CA GLY A 99 -2.64 -13.79 -10.41
C GLY A 99 -1.84 -15.08 -10.57
N ASP A 100 -0.58 -14.96 -10.94
CA ASP A 100 0.30 -16.07 -11.25
C ASP A 100 1.38 -16.36 -10.18
N GLY A 101 1.57 -15.43 -9.22
CA GLY A 101 2.44 -15.60 -8.06
C GLY A 101 3.90 -15.24 -8.32
N ASP A 102 4.20 -14.49 -9.38
CA ASP A 102 5.57 -14.08 -9.72
C ASP A 102 6.05 -12.84 -8.93
N GLY A 103 5.16 -12.25 -8.13
CA GLY A 103 5.44 -11.10 -7.29
C GLY A 103 5.18 -9.76 -7.98
N TYR A 104 4.55 -9.76 -9.15
CA TYR A 104 3.98 -8.59 -9.79
C TYR A 104 2.46 -8.61 -9.57
N SER A 105 1.81 -7.46 -9.69
CA SER A 105 0.35 -7.39 -9.53
C SER A 105 -0.26 -6.81 -10.78
N CYS A 106 -1.42 -7.31 -11.17
CA CYS A 106 -2.21 -6.74 -12.26
C CYS A 106 -2.40 -5.22 -12.16
N SER A 107 -2.50 -4.54 -13.31
CA SER A 107 -2.83 -3.12 -13.35
C SER A 107 -4.20 -2.83 -12.74
N GLY A 108 -4.23 -1.94 -11.74
CA GLY A 108 -5.44 -1.58 -11.01
C GLY A 108 -5.83 -2.55 -9.89
N CYS A 109 -5.12 -3.67 -9.69
CA CYS A 109 -5.35 -4.58 -8.57
C CYS A 109 -5.25 -3.88 -7.20
N ALA A 110 -4.44 -2.83 -7.11
CA ALA A 110 -4.34 -1.99 -5.92
C ALA A 110 -5.71 -1.39 -5.50
N TYR A 111 -6.58 -1.00 -6.44
CA TYR A 111 -7.92 -0.47 -6.11
C TYR A 111 -8.84 -1.51 -5.46
N TYR A 112 -8.54 -2.79 -5.67
CA TYR A 112 -9.27 -3.94 -5.13
C TYR A 112 -8.52 -4.60 -3.95
N ALA A 113 -7.55 -3.89 -3.35
CA ALA A 113 -6.85 -4.38 -2.18
C ALA A 113 -7.83 -4.79 -1.08
N TYR A 114 -7.49 -5.89 -0.40
CA TYR A 114 -8.29 -6.49 0.66
C TYR A 114 -7.59 -6.31 2.02
N ALA A 115 -8.36 -5.91 3.03
CA ALA A 115 -7.88 -5.72 4.40
C ALA A 115 -8.35 -6.86 5.32
N GLY A 116 -7.45 -7.78 5.70
CA GLY A 116 -7.83 -8.93 6.53
C GLY A 116 -6.68 -9.66 7.21
N ASP A 117 -6.98 -10.28 8.36
CA ASP A 117 -5.98 -10.94 9.21
C ASP A 117 -5.53 -12.29 8.65
N SER A 118 -6.36 -12.88 7.79
CA SER A 118 -6.13 -14.15 7.15
C SER A 118 -6.05 -13.97 5.64
N TYR A 119 -5.24 -14.81 5.02
CA TYR A 119 -5.15 -14.94 3.57
C TYR A 119 -6.56 -15.15 2.98
N PRO A 120 -7.01 -14.27 2.06
CA PRO A 120 -8.37 -14.33 1.52
C PRO A 120 -8.58 -15.49 0.53
N GLY A 121 -7.53 -16.26 0.19
CA GLY A 121 -7.58 -17.31 -0.83
C GLY A 121 -7.28 -16.77 -2.23
N GLY A 122 -7.24 -17.67 -3.22
CA GLY A 122 -7.03 -17.30 -4.62
C GLY A 122 -5.64 -16.74 -4.90
N SER A 123 -5.54 -15.80 -5.81
CA SER A 123 -4.27 -15.22 -6.24
C SER A 123 -3.91 -13.98 -5.41
N TYR A 124 -4.11 -13.99 -4.09
CA TYR A 124 -3.74 -12.85 -3.24
C TYR A 124 -2.38 -13.06 -2.61
N VAL A 125 -1.58 -12.00 -2.62
CA VAL A 125 -0.31 -11.94 -1.93
C VAL A 125 -0.32 -10.77 -0.96
N ARG A 126 0.56 -10.85 0.05
CA ARG A 126 0.78 -9.73 0.96
C ARG A 126 1.37 -8.57 0.19
N ARG A 127 0.87 -7.37 0.47
CA ARG A 127 1.40 -6.15 -0.12
C ARG A 127 2.92 -6.11 -0.01
N CYS A 128 3.52 -6.37 1.15
CA CYS A 128 4.98 -6.37 1.31
C CYS A 128 5.76 -7.48 0.58
N ASN A 129 5.09 -8.44 -0.03
CA ASN A 129 5.75 -9.54 -0.75
C ASN A 129 5.77 -9.31 -2.27
N LEU A 130 5.09 -8.27 -2.76
CA LEU A 130 5.16 -7.85 -4.15
C LEU A 130 6.45 -7.08 -4.39
N SER A 131 7.06 -7.32 -5.55
CA SER A 131 8.23 -6.58 -6.03
C SER A 131 7.82 -5.31 -6.78
N HIS A 132 6.69 -5.36 -7.48
CA HIS A 132 6.10 -4.24 -8.22
C HIS A 132 4.56 -4.33 -8.13
N TRP A 133 3.93 -3.17 -7.98
CA TRP A 133 2.51 -3.11 -7.57
C TRP A 133 1.69 -2.02 -8.28
N MET A 134 2.30 -1.26 -9.20
CA MET A 134 1.64 -0.13 -9.87
C MET A 134 2.11 0.23 -11.28
N GLU A 135 3.30 -0.18 -11.74
CA GLU A 135 3.89 0.48 -12.92
C GLU A 135 4.14 -0.40 -14.13
N GLU A 136 3.95 -1.72 -14.07
CA GLU A 136 4.06 -2.56 -15.24
C GLU A 136 2.86 -3.49 -15.25
N ASP A 137 2.10 -3.50 -16.35
CA ASP A 137 1.09 -4.52 -16.59
C ASP A 137 1.79 -5.87 -16.45
N ASP A 138 1.57 -6.52 -15.32
CA ASP A 138 1.75 -7.95 -15.26
C ASP A 138 0.70 -8.56 -16.18
N CYS A 139 1.16 -8.92 -17.37
CA CYS A 139 0.33 -9.41 -18.45
C CYS A 139 -0.14 -10.84 -18.25
N ASP A 140 0.44 -11.56 -17.28
CA ASP A 140 0.08 -12.94 -16.95
C ASP A 140 -1.00 -12.99 -15.84
N ASP A 141 -1.17 -11.86 -15.13
CA ASP A 141 -2.20 -11.58 -14.14
C ASP A 141 -3.58 -11.24 -14.75
N THR A 142 -4.15 -12.20 -15.48
CA THR A 142 -5.38 -12.02 -16.28
C THR A 142 -6.69 -11.89 -15.45
N TRP A 143 -6.96 -10.69 -14.92
CA TRP A 143 -8.33 -10.28 -14.51
C TRP A 143 -9.02 -9.35 -15.51
N TYR A 144 -8.27 -8.84 -16.49
CA TYR A 144 -8.77 -8.10 -17.65
C TYR A 144 -7.86 -8.40 -18.85
N GLU A 145 -8.42 -8.81 -19.99
CA GLU A 145 -7.65 -8.84 -21.25
C GLU A 145 -7.29 -7.40 -21.62
N GLN A 146 -6.07 -6.98 -21.27
CA GLN A 146 -5.54 -5.70 -21.70
C GLN A 146 -4.96 -5.85 -23.11
N PRO A 147 -5.41 -5.07 -24.11
CA PRO A 147 -4.97 -5.20 -25.51
C PRO A 147 -3.50 -4.82 -25.77
N TRP A 148 -2.74 -4.47 -24.72
CA TRP A 148 -1.32 -4.13 -24.77
C TRP A 148 -0.41 -5.27 -24.28
N CYS A 149 -1.00 -6.35 -23.78
CA CYS A 149 -0.29 -7.57 -23.43
C CYS A 149 -0.18 -8.45 -24.68
N ASP A 150 1.03 -8.51 -25.25
CA ASP A 150 1.36 -9.43 -26.34
C ASP A 150 1.60 -10.83 -25.74
N PRO A 151 0.79 -11.85 -26.06
CA PRO A 151 0.99 -13.20 -25.58
C PRO A 151 2.14 -13.82 -26.40
N GLY A 152 3.38 -13.60 -25.94
CA GLY A 152 4.57 -14.25 -26.49
C GLY A 152 4.58 -15.75 -26.23
#